data_AF-K1YH49-F1
#
_entry.id   AF-K1YH49-F1
#
_cell.length_a   1.000
_cell.length_b   1.000
_cell.length_c   1.000
_cell.angle_alpha   90.00
_cell.angle_beta   90.00
_cell.angle_gamma   90.00
#
_symmetry.space_group_name_H-M   'P 1'
#
loop_
_entity.id
_entity.type
_entity.pdbx_description
1 polymer ?
#
loop_
_entity_poly.entity_id
_entity_poly.type
_entity_poly.pdbx_seq_one_letter_code
_entity_poly.pdbx_strand_id
1 'polypeptide(L)'
;MPQLYLHEYAKNLAGRRVCIACREGILRDHLNEIVADIKFLVRNNIRTSLFHNLPLRFSNQKLLKGLEKKLPATNLVRIAPELDFYQAVLSHRDTMHKLIFLERRYLIDRQGNKINALTTGRVRESLADFGDLIANVNFKDTMNRICEKIEEGSCERVHILPAGKNAIKHELFTVEGTGTMIANNFTEELRQVKTDEEVAIVHRILTSYKRGGFLKPRTKQYLSRNRERFFVTVIDGIVVGCVEQKVIDMQTVELGALAISTRFRNQRVGVYTVNAFIDTMLARGYSRFISLTGNPRLQALFRQLGFVEECRNEYAERQSESPGVTMFFKAAGEEQPTH
;
A
#
# COMPACT_ATOMS: atom_id res chain seq x y z
N MET A 1 -10.80 14.35 -6.02
CA MET A 1 -9.32 14.22 -6.04
C MET A 1 -8.88 13.38 -4.84
N PRO A 2 -7.79 12.59 -4.94
CA PRO A 2 -7.24 11.86 -3.80
C PRO A 2 -6.84 12.82 -2.67
N GLN A 3 -7.02 12.41 -1.43
CA GLN A 3 -6.57 13.17 -0.27
C GLN A 3 -5.10 12.84 0.00
N LEU A 4 -4.27 13.88 0.17
CA LEU A 4 -2.84 13.72 0.48
C LEU A 4 -2.62 13.79 1.99
N TYR A 5 -1.80 12.88 2.51
CA TYR A 5 -1.41 12.79 3.92
C TYR A 5 0.10 13.05 4.03
N LEU A 6 0.47 14.33 3.91
CA LEU A 6 1.89 14.71 3.83
C LEU A 6 2.60 14.50 5.15
N HIS A 7 1.99 14.89 6.27
CA HIS A 7 2.70 14.91 7.55
C HIS A 7 2.94 13.48 8.05
N GLU A 8 1.99 12.57 7.83
CA GLU A 8 2.17 11.15 8.15
C GLU A 8 3.20 10.48 7.23
N TYR A 9 3.07 10.63 5.91
CA TYR A 9 3.90 9.86 4.98
C TYR A 9 5.27 10.48 4.68
N ALA A 10 5.45 11.79 4.84
CA ALA A 10 6.77 12.42 4.67
C ALA A 10 7.75 12.01 5.78
N LYS A 11 7.28 11.69 6.99
CA LYS A 11 8.14 11.16 8.08
C LYS A 11 8.87 9.89 7.64
N ASN A 12 8.21 9.01 6.90
CA ASN A 12 8.80 7.76 6.38
C ASN A 12 9.78 8.00 5.21
N LEU A 13 9.80 9.22 4.66
CA LEU A 13 10.72 9.63 3.61
C LEU A 13 11.81 10.57 4.13
N ALA A 14 11.75 11.00 5.39
CA ALA A 14 12.70 11.93 5.98
C ALA A 14 14.12 11.36 5.97
N GLY A 15 15.08 12.13 5.47
CA GLY A 15 16.48 11.71 5.33
C GLY A 15 16.74 10.67 4.24
N ARG A 16 15.70 10.05 3.66
CA ARG A 16 15.81 9.03 2.61
C ARG A 16 15.67 9.66 1.23
N ARG A 17 16.31 9.04 0.24
CA ARG A 17 16.27 9.47 -1.16
C ARG A 17 15.20 8.70 -1.91
N VAL A 18 14.35 9.42 -2.65
CA VAL A 18 13.42 8.85 -3.62
C VAL A 18 14.09 8.88 -5.00
N CYS A 19 14.35 7.69 -5.55
CA CYS A 19 14.93 7.52 -6.88
C CYS A 19 13.80 7.40 -7.90
N ILE A 20 13.82 8.21 -8.94
CA ILE A 20 12.82 8.23 -10.01
C ILE A 20 13.55 7.93 -11.30
N ALA A 21 13.12 6.92 -12.03
CA ALA A 21 13.71 6.49 -13.29
C ALA A 21 12.70 6.68 -14.41
N CYS A 22 13.09 7.42 -15.45
CA CYS A 22 12.23 7.75 -16.57
C CYS A 22 13.00 7.70 -17.89
N ARG A 23 12.54 6.85 -18.81
CA ARG A 23 13.10 6.75 -20.16
C ARG A 23 12.79 8.00 -20.98
N GLU A 24 13.64 8.32 -21.94
CA GLU A 24 13.60 9.52 -22.78
C GLU A 24 12.21 9.80 -23.36
N GLY A 25 11.57 8.79 -23.98
CA GLY A 25 10.27 8.98 -24.60
C GLY A 25 9.22 9.46 -23.60
N ILE A 26 9.15 8.82 -22.43
CA ILE A 26 8.20 9.16 -21.37
C ILE A 26 8.56 10.52 -20.74
N LEU A 27 9.85 10.80 -20.54
CA LEU A 27 10.31 12.05 -19.97
C LEU A 27 9.98 13.24 -20.87
N ARG A 28 10.03 13.07 -22.20
CA ARG A 28 9.59 14.09 -23.17
C ARG A 28 8.10 14.31 -23.11
N ASP A 29 7.33 13.22 -23.16
CA ASP A 29 5.87 13.24 -23.20
C ASP A 29 5.27 13.87 -21.92
N HIS A 30 5.94 13.71 -20.77
CA HIS A 30 5.41 14.09 -19.45
C HIS A 30 6.35 15.00 -18.64
N LEU A 31 7.20 15.78 -19.30
CA LEU A 31 8.23 16.59 -18.64
C LEU A 31 7.67 17.49 -17.54
N ASN A 32 6.59 18.20 -17.84
CA ASN A 32 6.06 19.22 -16.94
C ASN A 32 5.43 18.58 -15.69
N GLU A 33 4.74 17.46 -15.87
CA GLU A 33 4.12 16.67 -14.80
C GLU A 33 5.19 16.08 -13.88
N ILE A 34 6.22 15.45 -14.45
CA ILE A 34 7.32 14.85 -13.69
C ILE A 34 8.08 15.92 -12.90
N VAL A 35 8.42 17.04 -13.54
CA VAL A 35 9.08 18.17 -12.86
C VAL A 35 8.21 18.72 -11.74
N ALA A 36 6.90 18.89 -11.97
CA ALA A 36 5.99 19.41 -10.95
C ALA A 36 5.94 18.52 -9.71
N ASP A 37 5.89 17.20 -9.91
CA ASP A 37 5.90 16.23 -8.81
C ASP A 37 7.26 16.21 -8.08
N ILE A 38 8.38 16.21 -8.79
CA ILE A 38 9.71 16.27 -8.17
C ILE A 38 9.87 17.55 -7.36
N LYS A 39 9.45 18.71 -7.90
CA LYS A 39 9.44 19.98 -7.14
C LYS A 39 8.55 19.91 -5.90
N PHE A 40 7.43 19.19 -5.97
CA PHE A 40 6.59 18.96 -4.80
C PHE A 40 7.33 18.14 -3.73
N LEU A 41 8.07 17.08 -4.10
CA LEU A 41 8.89 16.32 -3.16
C LEU A 41 9.97 17.18 -2.51
N VAL A 42 10.74 17.92 -3.32
CA VAL A 42 11.82 18.80 -2.85
C VAL A 42 11.29 19.86 -1.88
N ARG A 43 10.15 20.49 -2.18
CA ARG A 43 9.51 21.47 -1.27
C ARG A 43 9.09 20.89 0.07
N ASN A 44 8.92 19.57 0.17
CA ASN A 44 8.61 18.85 1.40
C ASN A 44 9.85 18.18 1.99
N ASN A 45 11.05 18.69 1.70
CA ASN A 45 12.34 18.24 2.23
C ASN A 45 12.70 16.78 1.89
N ILE A 46 12.16 16.24 0.79
CA ILE A 46 12.48 14.90 0.32
C ILE A 46 13.60 14.99 -0.72
N ARG A 47 14.69 14.25 -0.49
CA ARG A 47 15.81 14.15 -1.42
C ARG A 47 15.40 13.32 -2.63
N THR A 48 15.69 13.81 -3.82
CA THR A 48 15.31 13.16 -5.08
C THR A 48 16.51 12.87 -5.96
N SER A 49 16.44 11.77 -6.70
CA SER A 49 17.30 11.52 -7.87
C SER A 49 16.44 11.20 -9.08
N LEU A 50 16.80 11.75 -10.23
CA LEU A 50 16.12 11.47 -11.50
C LEU A 50 17.10 10.80 -12.46
N PHE A 51 16.89 9.51 -12.70
CA PHE A 51 17.58 8.73 -13.70
C PHE A 51 16.90 8.92 -15.06
N HIS A 52 17.66 9.25 -16.10
CA HIS A 52 17.15 9.40 -17.45
C HIS A 52 18.19 8.97 -18.50
N ASN A 53 17.75 8.58 -19.69
CA ASN A 53 18.64 8.22 -20.80
C ASN A 53 18.61 9.22 -21.97
N LEU A 54 18.24 10.49 -21.73
CA LEU A 54 18.34 11.56 -22.74
C LEU A 54 19.76 11.64 -23.35
N PRO A 55 19.92 11.42 -24.67
CA PRO A 55 21.20 11.55 -25.36
C PRO A 55 21.74 12.99 -25.32
N LEU A 56 23.07 13.14 -25.28
CA LEU A 56 23.76 14.42 -25.46
C LEU A 56 23.81 14.83 -26.94
N ARG A 57 22.64 15.15 -27.51
CA ARG A 57 22.50 15.60 -28.90
C ARG A 57 21.94 17.01 -28.94
N PHE A 58 22.16 17.73 -30.04
CA PHE A 58 21.71 19.11 -30.22
C PHE A 58 20.20 19.27 -29.96
N SER A 59 19.39 18.33 -30.45
CA SER A 59 17.93 18.27 -30.22
C SER A 59 17.51 18.25 -28.75
N ASN A 60 18.43 17.90 -27.85
CA ASN A 60 18.15 17.65 -26.43
C ASN A 60 18.75 18.72 -25.52
N GLN A 61 19.61 19.60 -26.04
CA GLN A 61 20.30 20.60 -25.23
C GLN A 61 19.34 21.51 -24.47
N LYS A 62 18.26 21.97 -25.12
CA LYS A 62 17.24 22.81 -24.48
C LYS A 62 16.51 22.07 -23.36
N LEU A 63 16.23 20.78 -23.57
CA LEU A 63 15.56 19.94 -22.59
C LEU A 63 16.46 19.68 -21.37
N LEU A 64 17.73 19.32 -21.59
CA LEU A 64 18.71 19.06 -20.53
C LEU A 64 18.98 20.30 -19.68
N LYS A 65 19.29 21.44 -20.32
CA LYS A 65 19.45 22.73 -19.62
C LYS A 65 18.19 23.14 -18.87
N GLY A 66 17.03 22.88 -19.47
CA GLY A 66 15.73 23.13 -18.84
C GLY A 66 15.50 22.26 -17.60
N LEU A 67 15.91 20.99 -17.63
CA LEU A 67 15.77 20.05 -16.52
C LEU A 67 16.68 20.45 -15.34
N GLU A 68 17.96 20.73 -15.62
CA GLU A 68 18.94 21.22 -14.63
C GLU A 68 18.44 22.51 -13.95
N LYS A 69 17.97 23.48 -14.76
CA LYS A 69 17.41 24.74 -14.23
C LYS A 69 16.15 24.53 -13.41
N LYS A 70 15.27 23.60 -13.81
CA LYS A 70 13.99 23.34 -13.14
C LYS A 70 14.16 22.52 -11.86
N LEU A 71 15.19 21.67 -11.77
CA LEU A 71 15.40 20.73 -10.68
C LEU A 71 16.79 20.85 -10.03
N PRO A 72 17.21 22.04 -9.56
CA PRO A 72 18.57 22.27 -9.08
C PRO A 72 18.95 21.47 -7.83
N ALA A 73 17.96 21.09 -7.01
CA ALA A 73 18.17 20.30 -5.78
C ALA A 73 17.97 18.78 -6.00
N THR A 74 17.71 18.34 -7.24
CA THR A 74 17.58 16.92 -7.59
C THR A 74 18.88 16.44 -8.20
N ASN A 75 19.36 15.28 -7.75
CA ASN A 75 20.51 14.64 -8.38
C ASN A 75 20.08 14.04 -9.74
N LEU A 76 20.54 14.63 -10.84
CA LEU A 76 20.25 14.16 -12.19
C LEU A 76 21.29 13.12 -12.61
N VAL A 77 20.84 11.89 -12.85
CA VAL A 77 21.71 10.78 -13.24
C VAL A 77 21.43 10.39 -14.68
N ARG A 78 22.39 10.66 -15.56
CA ARG A 78 22.28 10.29 -16.97
C ARG A 78 22.79 8.86 -17.18
N ILE A 79 21.93 8.01 -17.72
CA ILE A 79 22.27 6.69 -18.22
C ILE A 79 22.58 6.79 -19.72
N ALA A 80 23.63 6.11 -20.17
CA ALA A 80 24.02 6.15 -21.57
C ALA A 80 22.95 5.46 -22.45
N PRO A 81 22.52 6.05 -23.57
CA PRO A 81 21.43 5.52 -24.40
C PRO A 81 21.62 4.11 -24.94
N GLU A 82 22.88 3.67 -25.08
CA GLU A 82 23.30 2.36 -25.55
C GLU A 82 23.18 1.24 -24.50
N LEU A 83 23.03 1.60 -23.23
CA LEU A 83 22.89 0.64 -22.13
C LEU A 83 21.43 0.24 -21.93
N ASP A 84 21.20 -0.97 -21.42
CA ASP A 84 19.87 -1.31 -20.89
C ASP A 84 19.54 -0.39 -19.71
N PHE A 85 18.48 0.39 -19.87
CA PHE A 85 18.12 1.44 -18.92
C PHE A 85 17.77 0.88 -17.54
N TYR A 86 17.02 -0.22 -17.48
CA TYR A 86 16.59 -0.80 -16.20
C TYR A 86 17.78 -1.41 -15.47
N GLN A 87 18.60 -2.18 -16.18
CA GLN A 87 19.81 -2.76 -15.61
C GLN A 87 20.76 -1.69 -15.08
N ALA A 88 20.98 -0.62 -15.84
CA ALA A 88 21.87 0.47 -15.42
C ALA A 88 21.35 1.22 -14.18
N VAL A 89 20.04 1.43 -14.07
CA VAL A 89 19.41 2.03 -12.88
C VAL A 89 19.50 1.09 -11.68
N LEU A 90 19.16 -0.19 -11.85
CA LEU A 90 19.17 -1.20 -10.80
C LEU A 90 20.58 -1.56 -10.32
N SER A 91 21.60 -1.34 -11.14
CA SER A 91 23.02 -1.58 -10.79
C SER A 91 23.71 -0.33 -10.24
N HIS A 92 22.96 0.75 -9.99
CA HIS A 92 23.54 1.96 -9.42
C HIS A 92 24.02 1.71 -7.99
N ARG A 93 25.17 2.28 -7.61
CA ARG A 93 25.91 1.91 -6.38
C ARG A 93 25.18 2.22 -5.08
N ASP A 94 24.27 3.19 -5.08
CA ASP A 94 23.54 3.60 -3.89
C ASP A 94 22.41 2.62 -3.60
N THR A 95 22.33 2.12 -2.35
CA THR A 95 21.15 1.41 -1.86
C THR A 95 19.92 2.29 -1.99
N MET A 96 18.86 1.79 -2.63
CA MET A 96 17.66 2.57 -2.94
C MET A 96 16.51 2.23 -2.00
N HIS A 97 16.21 3.11 -1.05
CA HIS A 97 15.03 2.96 -0.20
C HIS A 97 13.72 2.88 -1.00
N LYS A 98 13.59 3.76 -2.01
CA LYS A 98 12.41 3.78 -2.87
C LYS A 98 12.81 4.12 -4.29
N LEU A 99 12.59 3.19 -5.20
CA LEU A 99 12.82 3.36 -6.64
C LEU A 99 11.48 3.39 -7.37
N ILE A 100 11.27 4.39 -8.20
CA ILE A 100 10.05 4.59 -8.98
C ILE A 100 10.41 4.53 -10.46
N PHE A 101 9.95 3.51 -11.17
CA PHE A 101 9.94 3.47 -12.62
C PHE A 101 8.68 4.14 -13.15
N LEU A 102 8.87 5.18 -13.97
CA LEU A 102 7.80 5.81 -14.73
C LEU A 102 7.64 5.08 -16.06
N GLU A 103 6.48 4.49 -16.25
CA GLU A 103 6.12 3.70 -17.43
C GLU A 103 4.88 4.28 -18.12
N ARG A 104 4.53 3.72 -19.29
CA ARG A 104 3.29 4.11 -19.98
C ARG A 104 2.05 3.51 -19.32
N ARG A 105 2.20 2.41 -18.56
CA ARG A 105 1.10 1.67 -17.90
C ARG A 105 1.57 1.11 -16.56
N TYR A 106 0.63 0.89 -15.64
CA TYR A 106 0.84 0.06 -14.43
C TYR A 106 0.80 -1.43 -14.79
N LEU A 107 1.19 -2.29 -13.85
CA LEU A 107 1.01 -3.74 -14.01
C LEU A 107 -0.46 -4.12 -13.84
N ILE A 108 -0.91 -5.06 -14.66
CA ILE A 108 -2.27 -5.60 -14.61
C ILE A 108 -2.24 -7.12 -14.47
N ASP A 109 -3.29 -7.68 -13.87
CA ASP A 109 -3.51 -9.12 -13.81
C ASP A 109 -4.10 -9.66 -15.13
N ARG A 110 -4.31 -10.97 -15.20
CA ARG A 110 -4.91 -11.65 -16.37
C ARG A 110 -6.31 -11.13 -16.71
N GLN A 111 -7.02 -10.56 -15.75
CA GLN A 111 -8.35 -9.98 -15.92
C GLN A 111 -8.29 -8.50 -16.32
N GLY A 112 -7.09 -7.95 -16.52
CA GLY A 112 -6.87 -6.56 -16.89
C GLY A 112 -7.00 -5.57 -15.72
N ASN A 113 -7.12 -6.05 -14.48
CA ASN A 113 -7.21 -5.17 -13.32
C ASN A 113 -5.82 -4.72 -12.86
N LYS A 114 -5.72 -3.48 -12.40
CA LYS A 114 -4.47 -2.95 -11.81
C LYS A 114 -4.04 -3.79 -10.62
N ILE A 115 -2.77 -4.19 -10.63
CA ILE A 115 -2.11 -4.79 -9.48
C ILE A 115 -1.53 -3.68 -8.62
N ASN A 116 -2.00 -3.59 -7.37
CA ASN A 116 -1.54 -2.55 -6.45
C ASN A 116 -0.20 -2.87 -5.81
N ALA A 117 0.02 -4.12 -5.39
CA ALA A 117 1.32 -4.51 -4.88
C ALA A 117 1.55 -6.03 -4.85
N LEU A 118 2.83 -6.41 -4.86
CA LEU A 118 3.35 -7.76 -5.02
C LEU A 118 4.57 -7.99 -4.13
N THR A 119 4.76 -9.24 -3.70
CA THR A 119 6.06 -9.73 -3.22
C THR A 119 6.89 -10.25 -4.39
N THR A 120 8.21 -10.41 -4.22
CA THR A 120 9.05 -10.94 -5.31
C THR A 120 8.65 -12.38 -5.68
N GLY A 121 8.26 -13.19 -4.70
CA GLY A 121 7.72 -14.54 -4.94
C GLY A 121 6.48 -14.51 -5.86
N ARG A 122 5.51 -13.62 -5.57
CA ARG A 122 4.32 -13.47 -6.43
C ARG A 122 4.63 -12.90 -7.80
N VAL A 123 5.61 -12.00 -7.91
CA VAL A 123 6.07 -11.55 -9.23
C VAL A 123 6.50 -12.77 -10.04
N ARG A 124 7.36 -13.63 -9.48
CA ARG A 124 7.91 -14.80 -10.17
C ARG A 124 6.86 -15.84 -10.55
N GLU A 125 5.88 -16.08 -9.67
CA GLU A 125 4.72 -16.94 -9.96
C GLU A 125 3.89 -16.39 -11.12
N SER A 126 3.68 -15.07 -11.16
CA SER A 126 2.87 -14.41 -12.19
C SER A 126 3.67 -13.97 -13.43
N LEU A 127 4.97 -14.27 -13.54
CA LEU A 127 5.79 -13.85 -14.70
C LEU A 127 5.29 -14.46 -16.02
N ALA A 128 4.73 -15.67 -15.99
CA ALA A 128 4.08 -16.28 -17.16
C ALA A 128 2.77 -15.56 -17.52
N ASP A 129 2.11 -14.96 -16.53
CA ASP A 129 0.78 -14.36 -16.62
C ASP A 129 0.83 -12.91 -17.10
N PHE A 130 1.93 -12.21 -16.80
CA PHE A 130 2.22 -10.88 -17.33
C PHE A 130 2.68 -10.90 -18.79
N GLY A 131 3.08 -12.08 -19.29
CA GLY A 131 3.73 -12.27 -20.59
C GLY A 131 2.86 -11.90 -21.79
N ASP A 132 1.54 -11.94 -21.67
CA ASP A 132 0.62 -11.76 -22.80
C ASP A 132 0.32 -10.29 -23.16
N LEU A 133 0.75 -9.31 -22.34
CA LEU A 133 0.41 -7.89 -22.54
C LEU A 133 1.59 -7.00 -22.93
N ILE A 134 2.82 -7.52 -22.89
CA ILE A 134 4.03 -6.85 -23.38
C ILE A 134 4.93 -7.92 -24.01
N ALA A 135 4.81 -8.10 -25.33
CA ALA A 135 5.67 -8.97 -26.14
C ALA A 135 7.12 -8.45 -26.18
N ASN A 136 7.84 -8.52 -25.06
CA ASN A 136 9.20 -8.01 -24.95
C ASN A 136 9.96 -8.84 -23.92
N VAL A 137 10.89 -9.68 -24.40
CA VAL A 137 11.80 -10.51 -23.57
C VAL A 137 12.47 -9.67 -22.47
N ASN A 138 12.73 -8.38 -22.75
CA ASN A 138 13.32 -7.44 -21.81
C ASN A 138 12.47 -7.18 -20.54
N PHE A 139 11.13 -7.34 -20.59
CA PHE A 139 10.28 -7.08 -19.44
C PHE A 139 10.41 -8.17 -18.36
N LYS A 140 10.44 -9.45 -18.75
CA LYS A 140 10.62 -10.57 -17.82
C LYS A 140 11.97 -10.48 -17.11
N ASP A 141 13.02 -10.18 -17.86
CA ASP A 141 14.36 -10.01 -17.33
C ASP A 141 14.43 -8.81 -16.38
N THR A 142 13.79 -7.69 -16.74
CA THR A 142 13.68 -6.52 -15.87
C THR A 142 12.99 -6.86 -14.55
N MET A 143 11.87 -7.59 -14.59
CA MET A 143 11.14 -7.99 -13.38
C MET A 143 11.94 -8.95 -12.50
N ASN A 144 12.66 -9.90 -13.10
CA ASN A 144 13.57 -10.79 -12.37
C ASN A 144 14.68 -10.00 -11.66
N ARG A 145 15.30 -9.03 -12.34
CA ARG A 145 16.33 -8.16 -11.76
C ARG A 145 15.78 -7.28 -10.64
N ILE A 146 14.56 -6.76 -10.78
CA ILE A 146 13.88 -6.04 -9.70
C ILE A 146 13.74 -6.95 -8.48
N CYS A 147 13.32 -8.20 -8.68
CA CYS A 147 13.17 -9.17 -7.59
C CYS A 147 14.51 -9.45 -6.91
N GLU A 148 15.56 -9.74 -7.69
CA GLU A 148 16.92 -9.97 -7.18
C GLU A 148 17.41 -8.78 -6.34
N LYS A 149 17.24 -7.55 -6.82
CA LYS A 149 17.68 -6.35 -6.08
C LYS A 149 16.92 -6.13 -4.78
N ILE A 150 15.66 -6.53 -4.72
CA ILE A 150 14.87 -6.49 -3.49
C ILE A 150 15.32 -7.59 -2.53
N GLU A 151 15.54 -8.80 -3.03
CA GLU A 151 16.00 -9.96 -2.28
C GLU A 151 17.41 -9.75 -1.69
N GLU A 152 18.29 -9.09 -2.44
CA GLU A 152 19.64 -8.69 -2.00
C GLU A 152 19.65 -7.50 -1.01
N GLY A 153 18.51 -6.82 -0.80
CA GLY A 153 18.44 -5.61 0.03
C GLY A 153 19.04 -4.34 -0.61
N SER A 154 19.43 -4.41 -1.89
CA SER A 154 19.92 -3.24 -2.65
C SER A 154 18.80 -2.23 -2.94
N CYS A 155 17.54 -2.70 -2.99
CA CYS A 155 16.37 -1.84 -3.07
C CYS A 155 15.28 -2.33 -2.11
N GLU A 156 14.74 -1.47 -1.24
CA GLU A 156 13.66 -1.91 -0.34
C GLU A 156 12.32 -2.00 -1.07
N ARG A 157 11.98 -1.00 -1.89
CA ARG A 157 10.68 -0.92 -2.57
C ARG A 157 10.85 -0.39 -3.99
N VAL A 158 10.34 -1.14 -4.96
CA VAL A 158 10.23 -0.70 -6.36
C VAL A 158 8.78 -0.38 -6.68
N HIS A 159 8.54 0.75 -7.31
CA HIS A 159 7.22 1.19 -7.76
C HIS A 159 7.21 1.33 -9.28
N ILE A 160 6.17 0.84 -9.94
CA ILE A 160 5.94 0.98 -11.38
C ILE A 160 4.65 1.79 -11.57
N LEU A 161 4.79 3.01 -12.11
CA LEU A 161 3.69 3.97 -12.21
C LEU A 161 3.47 4.39 -13.67
N PRO A 162 2.22 4.58 -14.13
CA PRO A 162 1.99 5.31 -15.36
C PRO A 162 2.43 6.76 -15.17
N ALA A 163 3.27 7.27 -16.08
CA ALA A 163 3.62 8.67 -16.10
C ALA A 163 2.39 9.54 -16.37
N GLY A 164 2.31 10.69 -15.71
CA GLY A 164 1.20 11.60 -15.87
C GLY A 164 1.07 12.56 -14.70
N LYS A 165 0.02 13.38 -14.77
CA LYS A 165 -0.23 14.43 -13.78
C LYS A 165 -0.38 13.84 -12.39
N ASN A 166 0.44 14.31 -11.45
CA ASN A 166 0.41 13.93 -10.04
C ASN A 166 0.72 12.44 -9.77
N ALA A 167 1.29 11.71 -10.72
CA ALA A 167 1.51 10.27 -10.60
C ALA A 167 2.37 9.92 -9.38
N ILE A 168 3.51 10.59 -9.21
CA ILE A 168 4.48 10.30 -8.15
C ILE A 168 3.93 10.77 -6.80
N LYS A 169 3.39 11.99 -6.73
CA LYS A 169 2.89 12.51 -5.46
C LYS A 169 1.68 11.72 -4.96
N HIS A 170 0.80 11.26 -5.86
CA HIS A 170 -0.31 10.41 -5.43
C HIS A 170 0.18 9.03 -5.00
N GLU A 171 1.17 8.45 -5.66
CA GLU A 171 1.76 7.19 -5.21
C GLU A 171 2.33 7.28 -3.79
N LEU A 172 3.01 8.39 -3.48
CA LEU A 172 3.72 8.53 -2.21
C LEU A 172 2.84 9.03 -1.07
N PHE A 173 1.81 9.84 -1.35
CA PHE A 173 1.06 10.55 -0.31
C PHE A 173 -0.42 10.17 -0.20
N THR A 174 -0.87 9.14 -0.90
CA THR A 174 -2.26 8.66 -0.82
C THR A 174 -2.34 7.25 -0.29
N VAL A 175 -3.49 6.91 0.31
CA VAL A 175 -3.78 5.57 0.83
C VAL A 175 -3.89 4.56 -0.33
N GLU A 176 -4.44 4.98 -1.46
CA GLU A 176 -4.72 4.11 -2.61
C GLU A 176 -3.50 3.88 -3.51
N GLY A 177 -2.60 4.86 -3.61
CA GLY A 177 -1.51 4.84 -4.60
C GLY A 177 -2.02 4.92 -6.06
N THR A 178 -1.11 5.08 -7.01
CA THR A 178 -1.43 5.18 -8.45
C THR A 178 -0.90 4.03 -9.27
N GLY A 179 0.11 3.30 -8.81
CA GLY A 179 0.66 2.18 -9.57
C GLY A 179 0.83 0.90 -8.76
N THR A 180 1.88 0.16 -9.09
CA THR A 180 2.21 -1.14 -8.53
C THR A 180 3.46 -1.03 -7.68
N MET A 181 3.43 -1.54 -6.46
CA MET A 181 4.61 -1.62 -5.57
C MET A 181 5.08 -3.06 -5.40
N ILE A 182 6.39 -3.28 -5.43
CA ILE A 182 7.03 -4.58 -5.24
C ILE A 182 7.95 -4.44 -4.02
N ALA A 183 7.74 -5.28 -3.01
CA ALA A 183 8.51 -5.29 -1.77
C ALA A 183 8.33 -6.62 -1.02
N ASN A 184 9.34 -7.02 -0.25
CA ASN A 184 9.28 -8.22 0.61
C ASN A 184 9.32 -7.87 2.11
N ASN A 185 9.98 -6.78 2.46
CA ASN A 185 10.16 -6.34 3.83
C ASN A 185 9.04 -5.37 4.22
N PHE A 186 8.07 -5.88 4.97
CA PHE A 186 7.04 -5.09 5.60
C PHE A 186 7.26 -5.13 7.10
N THR A 187 7.53 -3.99 7.71
CA THR A 187 7.45 -3.89 9.18
C THR A 187 6.00 -3.66 9.53
N GLU A 188 5.35 -4.71 10.02
CA GLU A 188 3.95 -4.71 10.42
C GLU A 188 3.85 -4.37 11.92
N GLU A 189 3.01 -3.39 12.26
CA GLU A 189 2.68 -3.02 13.64
C GLU A 189 1.16 -2.89 13.76
N LEU A 190 0.58 -3.41 14.84
CA LEU A 190 -0.78 -3.06 15.24
C LEU A 190 -0.71 -2.16 16.48
N ARG A 191 -1.35 -1.00 16.43
CA ARG A 191 -1.40 -0.08 17.56
C ARG A 191 -2.65 0.77 17.55
N GLN A 192 -2.97 1.39 18.68
CA GLN A 192 -4.05 2.36 18.77
C GLN A 192 -3.76 3.59 17.90
N VAL A 193 -4.83 4.23 17.43
CA VAL A 193 -4.77 5.51 16.70
C VAL A 193 -4.27 6.60 17.64
N LYS A 194 -3.26 7.35 17.19
CA LYS A 194 -2.55 8.38 17.97
C LYS A 194 -2.93 9.80 17.55
N THR A 195 -3.04 10.07 16.25
CA THR A 195 -3.14 11.45 15.71
C THR A 195 -4.47 11.72 15.00
N ASP A 196 -4.82 13.01 14.84
CA ASP A 196 -5.97 13.42 14.02
C ASP A 196 -5.79 13.12 12.53
N GLU A 197 -4.54 13.04 12.06
CA GLU A 197 -4.24 12.66 10.69
C GLU A 197 -4.51 11.16 10.47
N GLU A 198 -4.11 10.30 11.41
CA GLU A 198 -4.47 8.88 11.39
C GLU A 198 -5.99 8.69 11.45
N VAL A 199 -6.72 9.46 12.27
CA VAL A 199 -8.19 9.47 12.24
C VAL A 199 -8.72 9.79 10.83
N ALA A 200 -8.11 10.76 10.14
CA ALA A 200 -8.48 11.10 8.78
C ALA A 200 -8.14 10.00 7.76
N ILE A 201 -7.04 9.25 7.95
CA ILE A 201 -6.67 8.08 7.14
C ILE A 201 -7.67 6.94 7.37
N VAL A 202 -7.97 6.61 8.63
CA VAL A 202 -8.96 5.60 9.02
C VAL A 202 -10.32 5.93 8.40
N HIS A 203 -10.77 7.18 8.52
CA HIS A 203 -12.00 7.65 7.91
C HIS A 203 -12.02 7.41 6.39
N ARG A 204 -10.89 7.67 5.72
CA ARG A 204 -10.74 7.48 4.28
C ARG A 204 -10.80 6.01 3.89
N ILE A 205 -10.10 5.14 4.62
CA ILE A 205 -10.15 3.69 4.43
C ILE A 205 -11.60 3.21 4.57
N LEU A 206 -12.28 3.52 5.68
CA LEU A 206 -13.66 3.11 5.92
C LEU A 206 -14.63 3.64 4.86
N THR A 207 -14.48 4.91 4.44
CA THR A 207 -15.34 5.52 3.41
C THR A 207 -15.16 4.83 2.05
N SER A 208 -13.97 4.29 1.74
CA SER A 208 -13.76 3.54 0.49
C SER A 208 -14.60 2.26 0.42
N TYR A 209 -14.97 1.68 1.56
CA TYR A 209 -15.82 0.50 1.67
C TYR A 209 -17.32 0.82 1.74
N LYS A 210 -17.69 2.08 2.00
CA LYS A 210 -19.10 2.52 2.09
C LYS A 210 -19.89 2.22 0.81
N ARG A 211 -19.25 2.31 -0.35
CA ARG A 211 -19.89 2.02 -1.65
C ARG A 211 -20.30 0.55 -1.81
N GLY A 212 -19.70 -0.38 -1.05
CA GLY A 212 -20.04 -1.79 -1.10
C GLY A 212 -21.17 -2.21 -0.16
N GLY A 213 -21.72 -1.29 0.66
CA GLY A 213 -22.81 -1.61 1.61
C GLY A 213 -22.38 -2.45 2.82
N PHE A 214 -21.12 -2.87 2.91
CA PHE A 214 -20.65 -3.81 3.94
C PHE A 214 -20.30 -3.22 5.30
N LEU A 215 -20.29 -1.89 5.44
CA LEU A 215 -19.93 -1.22 6.67
C LEU A 215 -20.94 -0.12 7.02
N LYS A 216 -21.40 -0.14 8.28
CA LYS A 216 -22.13 0.99 8.86
C LYS A 216 -21.22 2.23 8.83
N PRO A 217 -21.70 3.40 8.37
CA PRO A 217 -20.88 4.60 8.30
C PRO A 217 -20.29 4.98 9.66
N ARG A 218 -19.03 5.41 9.67
CA ARG A 218 -18.40 6.11 10.81
C ARG A 218 -18.04 7.51 10.34
N THR A 219 -18.55 8.52 11.02
CA THR A 219 -18.19 9.91 10.73
C THR A 219 -16.80 10.21 11.28
N LYS A 220 -16.11 11.20 10.70
CA LYS A 220 -14.83 11.67 11.26
C LYS A 220 -14.96 12.09 12.73
N GLN A 221 -16.07 12.73 13.11
CA GLN A 221 -16.35 13.12 14.50
C GLN A 221 -16.49 11.91 15.42
N TYR A 222 -17.16 10.85 14.97
CA TYR A 222 -17.25 9.59 15.72
C TYR A 222 -15.86 8.99 15.96
N LEU A 223 -15.03 8.94 14.92
CA LEU A 223 -13.67 8.40 15.00
C LEU A 223 -12.79 9.24 15.94
N SER A 224 -12.87 10.57 15.88
CA SER A 224 -12.13 11.45 16.79
C SER A 224 -12.55 11.25 18.24
N ARG A 225 -13.86 11.13 18.51
CA ARG A 225 -14.39 10.93 19.88
C ARG A 225 -14.07 9.56 20.47
N ASN A 226 -14.02 8.53 19.62
CA ASN A 226 -13.80 7.15 20.02
C ASN A 226 -12.40 6.64 19.66
N ARG A 227 -11.43 7.56 19.49
CA ARG A 227 -10.09 7.26 18.95
C ARG A 227 -9.44 6.05 19.62
N GLU A 228 -9.55 5.94 20.94
CA GLU A 228 -8.92 4.87 21.74
C GLU A 228 -9.45 3.47 21.43
N ARG A 229 -10.64 3.38 20.84
CA ARG A 229 -11.25 2.12 20.38
C ARG A 229 -10.70 1.69 19.03
N PHE A 230 -10.06 2.58 18.27
CA PHE A 230 -9.55 2.24 16.95
C PHE A 230 -8.08 1.83 17.02
N PHE A 231 -7.80 0.69 16.40
CA PHE A 231 -6.47 0.21 16.12
C PHE A 231 -6.20 0.36 14.63
N VAL A 232 -4.95 0.67 14.31
CA VAL A 232 -4.44 0.76 12.95
C VAL A 232 -3.36 -0.28 12.75
N THR A 233 -3.43 -0.95 11.61
CA THR A 233 -2.30 -1.71 11.09
C THR A 233 -1.43 -0.76 10.29
N VAL A 234 -0.16 -0.71 10.67
CA VAL A 234 0.85 0.14 10.07
C VAL A 234 1.86 -0.76 9.37
N ILE A 235 2.13 -0.46 8.11
CA ILE A 235 3.18 -1.10 7.32
C ILE A 235 4.19 -0.04 6.94
N ASP A 236 5.43 -0.18 7.38
CA ASP A 236 6.53 0.75 7.07
C ASP A 236 6.19 2.21 7.42
N GLY A 237 5.53 2.38 8.58
CA GLY A 237 5.07 3.68 9.08
C GLY A 237 3.83 4.24 8.37
N ILE A 238 3.21 3.49 7.45
CA ILE A 238 2.01 3.89 6.71
C ILE A 238 0.80 3.18 7.30
N VAL A 239 -0.26 3.91 7.69
CA VAL A 239 -1.53 3.28 8.07
C VAL A 239 -2.16 2.61 6.86
N VAL A 240 -2.27 1.28 6.90
CA VAL A 240 -2.80 0.45 5.82
C VAL A 240 -4.10 -0.24 6.16
N GLY A 241 -4.53 -0.24 7.42
CA GLY A 241 -5.75 -0.89 7.84
C GLY A 241 -6.22 -0.39 9.19
N CYS A 242 -7.45 -0.72 9.54
CA CYS A 242 -8.02 -0.39 10.84
C CYS A 242 -8.99 -1.47 11.32
N VAL A 243 -9.18 -1.50 12.64
CA VAL A 243 -10.19 -2.29 13.35
C VAL A 243 -10.68 -1.50 14.56
N GLU A 244 -11.97 -1.57 14.83
CA GLU A 244 -12.64 -0.95 15.97
C GLU A 244 -12.82 -2.01 17.07
N GLN A 245 -12.27 -1.76 18.26
CA GLN A 245 -12.50 -2.54 19.46
C GLN A 245 -13.86 -2.16 20.05
N LYS A 246 -14.80 -3.10 20.02
CA LYS A 246 -16.12 -2.95 20.66
C LYS A 246 -16.25 -3.96 21.78
N VAL A 247 -16.13 -3.50 23.03
CA VAL A 247 -16.32 -4.35 24.21
C VAL A 247 -17.79 -4.73 24.30
N ILE A 248 -18.06 -6.03 24.41
CA ILE A 248 -19.42 -6.58 24.51
C ILE A 248 -19.72 -6.93 25.97
N ASP A 249 -18.80 -7.62 26.62
CA ASP A 249 -18.85 -8.01 28.03
C ASP A 249 -17.42 -8.14 28.60
N MET A 250 -17.29 -8.74 29.79
CA MET A 250 -15.99 -8.91 30.47
C MET A 250 -15.01 -9.84 29.73
N GLN A 251 -15.50 -10.77 28.92
CA GLN A 251 -14.70 -11.78 28.21
C GLN A 251 -14.69 -11.58 26.69
N THR A 252 -15.69 -10.87 26.16
CA THR A 252 -15.97 -10.78 24.73
C THR A 252 -15.68 -9.39 24.15
N VAL A 253 -14.95 -9.39 23.05
CA VAL A 253 -14.70 -8.19 22.24
C VAL A 253 -15.07 -8.42 20.78
N GLU A 254 -15.75 -7.45 20.19
CA GLU A 254 -16.08 -7.43 18.78
C GLU A 254 -14.96 -6.74 17.97
N LEU A 255 -14.54 -7.38 16.88
CA LEU A 255 -13.77 -6.79 15.79
C LEU A 255 -14.73 -6.01 14.88
N GLY A 256 -15.02 -4.76 15.25
CA GLY A 256 -15.86 -3.85 14.50
C GLY A 256 -15.09 -3.14 13.38
N ALA A 257 -15.80 -2.66 12.36
CA ALA A 257 -15.26 -1.77 11.31
C ALA A 257 -13.89 -2.18 10.71
N LEU A 258 -13.64 -3.49 10.58
CA LEU A 258 -12.39 -4.02 10.04
C LEU A 258 -12.26 -3.69 8.54
N ALA A 259 -11.23 -2.94 8.18
CA ALA A 259 -11.01 -2.52 6.80
C ALA A 259 -9.52 -2.35 6.49
N ILE A 260 -9.09 -2.85 5.32
CA ILE A 260 -7.72 -2.71 4.81
C ILE A 260 -7.71 -1.81 3.58
N SER A 261 -6.71 -0.95 3.41
CA SER A 261 -6.51 -0.16 2.20
C SER A 261 -6.55 -1.04 0.95
N THR A 262 -7.19 -0.54 -0.10
CA THR A 262 -7.22 -1.19 -1.42
C THR A 262 -5.82 -1.49 -1.95
N ARG A 263 -4.84 -0.65 -1.60
CA ARG A 263 -3.44 -0.75 -2.01
C ARG A 263 -2.75 -2.02 -1.49
N PHE A 264 -3.11 -2.48 -0.30
CA PHE A 264 -2.46 -3.59 0.40
C PHE A 264 -3.31 -4.86 0.46
N ARG A 265 -4.38 -4.94 -0.34
CA ARG A 265 -5.17 -6.17 -0.47
C ARG A 265 -4.29 -7.30 -0.99
N ASN A 266 -4.63 -8.52 -0.58
CA ASN A 266 -3.97 -9.77 -0.99
C ASN A 266 -2.51 -9.93 -0.54
N GLN A 267 -2.02 -9.09 0.39
CA GLN A 267 -0.66 -9.20 0.97
C GLN A 267 -0.67 -9.77 2.40
N ARG A 268 -1.68 -10.58 2.75
CA ARG A 268 -1.89 -11.11 4.12
C ARG A 268 -2.06 -10.06 5.23
N VAL A 269 -2.10 -8.76 4.91
CA VAL A 269 -2.36 -7.69 5.89
C VAL A 269 -3.63 -7.93 6.71
N GLY A 270 -4.72 -8.41 6.09
CA GLY A 270 -5.94 -8.74 6.83
C GLY A 270 -5.77 -9.88 7.84
N VAL A 271 -4.96 -10.90 7.50
CA VAL A 271 -4.61 -12.00 8.41
C VAL A 271 -3.80 -11.44 9.58
N TYR A 272 -2.77 -10.64 9.29
CA TYR A 272 -1.96 -9.96 10.30
C TYR A 272 -2.83 -9.11 11.23
N THR A 273 -3.68 -8.23 10.68
CA THR A 273 -4.53 -7.31 11.46
C THR A 273 -5.41 -8.07 12.45
N VAL A 274 -6.06 -9.15 12.03
CA VAL A 274 -6.96 -9.93 12.89
C VAL A 274 -6.19 -10.65 13.98
N ASN A 275 -5.09 -11.34 13.64
CA ASN A 275 -4.29 -12.07 14.63
C ASN A 275 -3.65 -11.13 15.65
N ALA A 276 -3.01 -10.05 15.18
CA ALA A 276 -2.40 -9.06 16.07
C ALA A 276 -3.44 -8.39 16.99
N PHE A 277 -4.68 -8.20 16.50
CA PHE A 277 -5.76 -7.65 17.32
C PHE A 277 -6.18 -8.65 18.39
N ILE A 278 -6.39 -9.92 18.03
CA ILE A 278 -6.69 -10.99 18.97
C ILE A 278 -5.61 -11.07 20.05
N ASP A 279 -4.34 -11.11 19.68
CA ASP A 279 -3.21 -11.18 20.63
C ASP A 279 -3.20 -9.98 21.58
N THR A 280 -3.43 -8.78 21.05
CA THR A 280 -3.51 -7.55 21.85
C THR A 280 -4.67 -7.60 22.84
N MET A 281 -5.82 -8.17 22.45
CA MET A 281 -6.99 -8.30 23.31
C MET A 281 -6.86 -9.44 24.33
N LEU A 282 -6.19 -10.54 23.97
CA LEU A 282 -5.83 -11.62 24.90
C LEU A 282 -4.94 -11.10 26.02
N ALA A 283 -3.94 -10.29 25.68
CA ALA A 283 -3.08 -9.62 26.67
C ALA A 283 -3.87 -8.65 27.58
N ARG A 284 -5.07 -8.22 27.16
CA ARG A 284 -5.99 -7.38 27.96
C ARG A 284 -7.04 -8.20 28.73
N GLY A 285 -6.98 -9.53 28.68
CA GLY A 285 -7.85 -10.44 29.43
C GLY A 285 -9.12 -10.89 28.70
N TYR A 286 -9.32 -10.52 27.43
CA TYR A 286 -10.43 -11.03 26.62
C TYR A 286 -10.11 -12.43 26.08
N SER A 287 -11.09 -13.32 26.09
CA SER A 287 -10.95 -14.70 25.63
C SER A 287 -11.92 -15.07 24.50
N ARG A 288 -12.87 -14.17 24.17
CA ARG A 288 -13.89 -14.39 23.14
C ARG A 288 -13.90 -13.24 22.13
N PHE A 289 -14.02 -13.60 20.86
CA PHE A 289 -13.96 -12.69 19.73
C PHE A 289 -15.17 -12.86 18.85
N ILE A 290 -15.84 -11.76 18.55
CA ILE A 290 -16.94 -11.76 17.57
C ILE A 290 -16.70 -10.76 16.45
N SER A 291 -17.30 -10.98 15.29
CA SER A 291 -17.41 -9.96 14.24
C SER A 291 -18.65 -10.18 13.41
N LEU A 292 -19.29 -9.10 12.95
CA LEU A 292 -20.47 -9.18 12.11
C LEU A 292 -20.12 -8.64 10.73
N THR A 293 -20.28 -9.46 9.68
CA THR A 293 -19.98 -9.02 8.31
C THR A 293 -20.81 -9.72 7.24
N GLY A 294 -21.29 -8.91 6.28
CA GLY A 294 -21.89 -9.39 5.04
C GLY A 294 -20.91 -9.42 3.86
N ASN A 295 -19.62 -9.10 4.08
CA ASN A 295 -18.62 -9.06 3.01
C ASN A 295 -18.05 -10.47 2.77
N PRO A 296 -18.28 -11.10 1.60
CA PRO A 296 -17.86 -12.48 1.35
C PRO A 296 -16.35 -12.69 1.49
N ARG A 297 -15.53 -11.68 1.17
CA ARG A 297 -14.06 -11.76 1.32
C ARG A 297 -13.64 -11.77 2.78
N LEU A 298 -14.34 -11.03 3.64
CA LEU A 298 -14.05 -11.01 5.06
C LEU A 298 -14.57 -12.26 5.75
N GLN A 299 -15.72 -12.80 5.32
CA GLN A 299 -16.22 -14.10 5.77
C GLN A 299 -15.21 -15.23 5.47
N ALA A 300 -14.67 -15.27 4.25
CA ALA A 300 -13.64 -16.25 3.88
C ALA A 300 -12.37 -16.13 4.75
N LEU A 301 -11.93 -14.89 5.03
CA LEU A 301 -10.80 -14.63 5.93
C LEU A 301 -11.09 -15.14 7.35
N PHE A 302 -12.28 -14.88 7.89
CA PHE A 302 -12.64 -15.34 9.23
C PHE A 302 -12.66 -16.86 9.34
N ARG A 303 -13.24 -17.56 8.36
CA ARG A 303 -13.19 -19.03 8.32
C ARG A 303 -11.76 -19.56 8.27
N GLN A 304 -10.89 -18.95 7.44
CA GLN A 304 -9.48 -19.30 7.36
C GLN A 304 -8.76 -19.12 8.71
N LEU A 305 -9.14 -18.10 9.49
CA LEU A 305 -8.57 -17.82 10.81
C LEU A 305 -9.24 -18.61 11.95
N GLY A 306 -10.13 -19.54 11.62
CA GLY A 306 -10.78 -20.41 12.59
C GLY A 306 -11.93 -19.77 13.37
N PHE A 307 -12.56 -18.74 12.82
CA PHE A 307 -13.87 -18.32 13.30
C PHE A 307 -14.96 -19.23 12.72
N VAL A 308 -15.98 -19.49 13.52
CA VAL A 308 -17.18 -20.23 13.11
C VAL A 308 -18.36 -19.27 12.92
N GLU A 309 -19.22 -19.59 11.95
CA GLU A 309 -20.48 -18.86 11.75
C GLU A 309 -21.51 -19.38 12.73
N GLU A 310 -21.85 -18.57 13.72
CA GLU A 310 -22.73 -19.00 14.80
C GLU A 310 -23.50 -17.82 15.36
N CYS A 311 -24.80 -18.01 15.55
CA CYS A 311 -25.63 -17.08 16.32
C CYS A 311 -25.69 -17.56 17.77
N ARG A 312 -25.43 -16.67 18.73
CA ARG A 312 -25.47 -17.01 20.16
C ARG A 312 -26.44 -16.13 20.92
N ASN A 313 -27.23 -16.72 21.82
CA ASN A 313 -28.26 -16.00 22.58
C ASN A 313 -27.67 -14.93 23.50
N GLU A 314 -26.50 -15.19 24.10
CA GLU A 314 -25.77 -14.22 24.93
C GLU A 314 -25.37 -12.95 24.17
N TYR A 315 -25.32 -12.99 22.83
CA TYR A 315 -25.04 -11.83 21.98
C TYR A 315 -26.28 -11.36 21.20
N ALA A 316 -27.50 -11.77 21.60
CA ALA A 316 -28.75 -11.44 20.90
C ALA A 316 -28.99 -9.94 20.75
N GLU A 317 -28.79 -9.16 21.82
CA GLU A 317 -28.92 -7.70 21.79
C GLU A 317 -28.00 -7.09 20.73
N ARG A 318 -26.72 -7.48 20.75
CA ARG A 318 -25.75 -6.99 19.78
C ARG A 318 -26.10 -7.41 18.35
N GLN A 319 -26.52 -8.65 18.12
CA GLN A 319 -26.94 -9.12 16.79
C GLN A 319 -28.15 -8.34 16.26
N SER A 320 -29.08 -7.96 17.14
CA SER A 320 -30.28 -7.19 16.76
C SER A 320 -29.96 -5.82 16.18
N GLU A 321 -28.82 -5.21 16.56
CA GLU A 321 -28.37 -3.95 15.96
C GLU A 321 -28.02 -4.12 14.48
N SER A 322 -27.70 -5.33 14.01
CA SER A 322 -27.23 -5.60 12.64
C SER A 322 -28.03 -6.76 12.01
N PRO A 323 -29.34 -6.57 11.80
CA PRO A 323 -30.22 -7.64 11.35
C PRO A 323 -29.80 -8.18 9.98
N GLY A 324 -29.83 -9.50 9.83
CA GLY A 324 -29.45 -10.19 8.59
C GLY A 324 -27.95 -10.24 8.29
N VAL A 325 -27.09 -9.81 9.22
CA VAL A 325 -25.64 -9.89 9.08
C VAL A 325 -25.10 -11.09 9.84
N THR A 326 -24.34 -11.96 9.16
CA THR A 326 -23.71 -13.14 9.76
C THR A 326 -22.73 -12.74 10.88
N MET A 327 -22.86 -13.41 12.04
CA MET A 327 -21.91 -13.32 13.14
C MET A 327 -20.87 -14.44 13.03
N PHE A 328 -19.61 -14.06 13.24
CA PHE A 328 -18.47 -14.95 13.37
C PHE A 328 -18.01 -14.94 14.81
N PHE A 329 -17.76 -16.12 15.38
CA PHE A 329 -17.30 -16.31 16.75
C PHE A 329 -15.97 -17.08 16.77
N LYS A 330 -15.09 -16.72 17.72
CA LYS A 330 -13.88 -17.48 18.05
C LYS A 330 -13.57 -17.34 19.53
N ALA A 331 -13.31 -18.46 20.21
CA ALA A 331 -12.78 -18.49 21.57
C ALA A 331 -11.28 -18.79 21.55
N ALA A 332 -10.54 -18.22 22.51
CA ALA A 332 -9.16 -18.61 22.76
C ALA A 332 -9.10 -19.94 23.50
N GLY A 333 -8.30 -20.89 23.02
CA GLY A 333 -8.09 -22.19 23.66
C GLY A 333 -8.97 -23.34 23.16
N GLU A 334 -9.88 -23.11 22.22
CA GLU A 334 -10.55 -24.19 21.49
C GLU A 334 -9.67 -24.59 20.29
N GLU A 335 -8.99 -25.73 20.38
CA GLU A 335 -8.38 -26.38 19.21
C GLU A 335 -9.49 -26.68 18.19
N GLN A 336 -9.23 -26.37 16.92
CA GLN A 336 -10.17 -26.72 15.84
C GLN A 336 -10.38 -28.23 15.83
N PRO A 337 -11.62 -28.73 15.71
CA PRO A 337 -11.82 -30.13 15.36
C PRO A 337 -11.21 -30.32 13.97
N THR A 338 -10.14 -31.11 13.91
CA THR A 338 -9.62 -31.68 12.66
C THR A 338 -10.76 -32.47 12.02
N HIS A 339 -11.30 -31.94 10.92
CA HIS A 339 -12.20 -32.68 10.05
C HIS A 339 -11.43 -33.26 8.88
#